data_AF-A0A929UIZ0-F1
#
_entry.id   AF-A0A929UIZ0-F1
#
_cell.length_a   1.000
_cell.length_b   1.000
_cell.length_c   1.000
_cell.angle_alpha   90.00
_cell.angle_beta   90.00
_cell.angle_gamma   90.00
#
_symmetry.space_group_name_H-M   'P 1'
#
loop_
_entity.id
_entity.type
_entity.pdbx_description
1 polymer ?
#
loop_
_entity_poly.entity_id
_entity_poly.type
_entity_poly.pdbx_seq_one_letter_code
_entity_poly.pdbx_strand_id
1 'polypeptide(L)'
;NLWNRIRFCRKLAALDAPYVPVDFKRYQEIYVFCDSDPIGYFLNANKIRYHALEDGLNCIAANDTAHYDNRGHFVLKAFLAKVGLIFIQNGYAKYCIDMEVNDLSLLKYSFHKYVEVPRKDLTDALTQEDKKLLLRIFIANDTDLKKLLMPQETGPRVLILTEPLCDPETRKRLFLDVVNRYGRIRGEKAQIMIKQHPRDLVDYREVFPDALLFGEDFPMEMLNLIPGLQFDRIVSVYTMLDALTCGKEKVFLGDDFMDRYEAPEIHRTNEAI
;
A
#
# COMPACT_ATOMS: atom_id res chain seq x y z
N ASN A 1 -8.27 -0.36 -31.58
CA ASN A 1 -8.31 -0.45 -30.10
C ASN A 1 -8.52 0.92 -29.43
N LEU A 2 -7.85 2.01 -29.84
CA LEU A 2 -7.99 3.34 -29.20
C LEU A 2 -9.43 3.89 -29.07
N TRP A 3 -10.27 3.74 -30.10
CA TRP A 3 -11.69 4.12 -30.05
C TRP A 3 -12.45 3.43 -28.91
N ASN A 4 -12.15 2.16 -28.63
CA ASN A 4 -12.76 1.43 -27.52
C ASN A 4 -12.31 2.02 -26.18
N ARG A 5 -11.05 2.45 -26.05
CA ARG A 5 -10.56 3.11 -24.82
C ARG A 5 -11.24 4.45 -24.55
N ILE A 6 -11.43 5.28 -25.57
CA ILE A 6 -12.17 6.55 -25.44
C ILE A 6 -13.62 6.27 -24.99
N ARG A 7 -14.27 5.28 -25.61
CA ARG A 7 -15.63 4.85 -25.21
C ARG A 7 -15.66 4.28 -23.80
N PHE A 8 -14.67 3.49 -23.41
CA PHE A 8 -14.53 2.91 -22.09
C PHE A 8 -14.48 4.00 -21.02
N CYS A 9 -13.58 4.99 -21.15
CA CYS A 9 -13.44 6.06 -20.16
C CYS A 9 -14.76 6.81 -19.93
N ARG A 10 -15.53 7.08 -20.99
CA ARG A 10 -16.83 7.75 -20.90
C ARG A 10 -17.93 6.86 -20.31
N LYS A 11 -17.95 5.58 -20.71
CA LYS A 11 -18.94 4.62 -20.22
C LYS A 11 -18.72 4.30 -18.75
N LEU A 12 -17.48 4.09 -18.32
CA LEU A 12 -17.13 3.84 -16.93
C LEU A 12 -17.60 5.01 -16.05
N ALA A 13 -17.20 6.24 -16.40
CA ALA A 13 -17.67 7.43 -15.69
C ALA A 13 -19.21 7.57 -15.61
N ALA A 14 -19.93 7.18 -16.66
CA ALA A 14 -21.40 7.21 -16.66
C ALA A 14 -22.01 6.11 -15.76
N LEU A 15 -21.37 4.95 -15.69
CA LEU A 15 -21.77 3.85 -14.80
C LEU A 15 -21.42 4.15 -13.33
N ASP A 16 -20.35 4.90 -13.08
CA ASP A 16 -19.95 5.31 -11.74
C ASP A 16 -20.84 6.43 -11.18
N ALA A 17 -21.41 7.27 -12.05
CA ALA A 17 -22.16 8.47 -11.63
C ALA A 17 -23.23 8.24 -10.55
N PRO A 18 -24.05 7.16 -10.57
CA PRO A 18 -25.02 6.88 -9.51
C PRO A 18 -24.39 6.53 -8.14
N TYR A 19 -23.12 6.11 -8.13
CA TYR A 19 -22.37 5.71 -6.94
C TYR A 19 -21.53 6.84 -6.34
N VAL A 20 -21.58 8.03 -6.93
CA VAL A 20 -20.86 9.21 -6.44
C VAL A 20 -21.84 10.11 -5.68
N PRO A 21 -21.95 10.00 -4.35
CA PRO A 21 -23.01 10.66 -3.57
C PRO A 21 -22.74 12.14 -3.29
N VAL A 22 -21.71 12.72 -3.91
CA VAL A 22 -21.14 14.02 -3.55
C VAL A 22 -21.36 15.03 -4.67
N ASP A 23 -21.87 16.21 -4.33
CA ASP A 23 -21.85 17.36 -5.22
C ASP A 23 -20.52 18.11 -5.10
N PHE A 24 -19.59 17.80 -6.01
CA PHE A 24 -18.26 18.41 -6.06
C PHE A 24 -18.27 19.93 -6.21
N LYS A 25 -19.35 20.55 -6.69
CA LYS A 25 -19.43 22.02 -6.83
C LYS A 25 -19.42 22.75 -5.48
N ARG A 26 -19.67 22.02 -4.38
CA ARG A 26 -19.71 22.57 -3.03
C ARG A 26 -18.33 22.67 -2.38
N TYR A 27 -17.30 22.11 -3.01
CA TYR A 27 -15.95 22.02 -2.45
C TYR A 27 -15.02 22.93 -3.22
N GLN A 28 -14.17 23.65 -2.49
CA GLN A 28 -13.13 24.49 -3.08
C GLN A 28 -12.02 23.62 -3.67
N GLU A 29 -11.59 22.61 -2.91
CA GLU A 29 -10.53 21.68 -3.26
C GLU A 29 -11.02 20.23 -3.13
N ILE A 30 -10.52 19.36 -4.01
CA ILE A 30 -10.89 17.95 -4.06
C ILE A 30 -9.59 17.14 -4.08
N TYR A 31 -9.38 16.33 -3.05
CA TYR A 31 -8.21 15.48 -2.89
C TYR A 31 -8.63 14.02 -3.05
N VAL A 32 -7.91 13.27 -3.88
CA VAL A 32 -8.20 11.86 -4.19
C VAL A 32 -6.94 11.05 -4.00
N PHE A 33 -7.00 10.08 -3.08
CA PHE A 33 -6.02 9.01 -3.01
C PHE A 33 -6.27 8.03 -4.16
N CYS A 34 -5.22 7.61 -4.86
CA CYS A 34 -5.31 6.61 -5.92
C CYS A 34 -6.33 6.99 -7.02
N ASP A 35 -5.99 7.95 -7.89
CA ASP A 35 -6.93 8.40 -8.92
C ASP A 35 -7.23 7.35 -10.02
N SER A 36 -6.61 6.18 -9.98
CA SER A 36 -7.03 5.00 -10.75
C SER A 36 -8.35 4.40 -10.32
N ASP A 37 -8.75 4.57 -9.06
CA ASP A 37 -10.09 4.18 -8.64
C ASP A 37 -11.11 4.87 -9.56
N PRO A 38 -12.30 4.26 -9.80
CA PRO A 38 -13.23 4.75 -10.83
C PRO A 38 -13.58 6.25 -10.71
N ILE A 39 -13.38 6.82 -9.52
CA ILE A 39 -13.47 8.26 -9.26
C ILE A 39 -12.64 9.13 -10.22
N GLY A 40 -11.40 8.78 -10.57
CA GLY A 40 -10.59 9.60 -11.49
C GLY A 40 -11.18 9.65 -12.90
N TYR A 41 -11.77 8.53 -13.35
CA TYR A 41 -12.52 8.49 -14.62
C TYR A 41 -13.75 9.40 -14.57
N PHE A 42 -14.52 9.33 -13.47
CA PHE A 42 -15.67 10.19 -13.24
C PHE A 42 -15.30 11.68 -13.26
N LEU A 43 -14.28 12.07 -12.49
CA LEU A 43 -13.82 13.46 -12.38
C LEU A 43 -13.33 13.97 -13.73
N ASN A 44 -12.52 13.19 -14.45
CA ASN A 44 -11.98 13.58 -15.75
C ASN A 44 -13.07 13.70 -16.83
N ALA A 45 -14.06 12.80 -16.86
CA ALA A 45 -15.17 12.85 -17.81
C ALA A 45 -16.09 14.06 -17.56
N ASN A 46 -16.30 14.42 -16.30
CA ASN A 46 -17.12 15.56 -15.88
C ASN A 46 -16.33 16.89 -15.78
N LYS A 47 -15.04 16.88 -16.15
CA LYS A 47 -14.16 18.06 -16.15
C LYS A 47 -13.98 18.70 -14.76
N ILE A 48 -14.07 17.90 -13.72
CA ILE A 48 -13.89 18.33 -12.34
C ILE A 48 -12.39 18.30 -12.04
N ARG A 49 -11.87 19.40 -11.50
CA ARG A 49 -10.45 19.52 -11.14
C ARG A 49 -10.21 18.93 -9.75
N TYR A 50 -9.08 18.26 -9.57
CA TYR A 50 -8.75 17.57 -8.33
C TYR A 50 -7.23 17.45 -8.15
N HIS A 51 -6.79 17.27 -6.91
CA HIS A 51 -5.44 16.89 -6.51
C HIS A 51 -5.39 15.38 -6.33
N ALA A 52 -4.39 14.73 -6.91
CA ALA A 52 -4.14 13.30 -6.70
C ALA A 52 -3.05 13.10 -5.63
N LEU A 53 -3.15 12.02 -4.87
CA LEU A 53 -2.18 11.64 -3.86
C LEU A 53 -1.83 10.17 -4.04
N GLU A 54 -0.60 9.80 -3.68
CA GLU A 54 -0.20 8.40 -3.62
C GLU A 54 -1.15 7.60 -2.71
N ASP A 55 -1.48 6.37 -3.12
CA ASP A 55 -2.32 5.45 -2.35
C ASP A 55 -1.65 5.08 -1.02
N GLY A 56 -0.36 4.76 -1.10
CA GLY A 56 0.52 4.54 0.05
C GLY A 56 1.86 5.23 -0.16
N LEU A 57 2.67 5.34 0.89
CA LEU A 57 3.96 6.05 0.84
C LEU A 57 4.87 5.45 -0.25
N ASN A 58 5.34 6.28 -1.18
CA ASN A 58 6.23 5.91 -2.28
C ASN A 58 5.66 4.80 -3.19
N CYS A 59 4.33 4.60 -3.24
CA CYS A 59 3.74 3.49 -3.99
C CYS A 59 4.04 3.57 -5.49
N ILE A 60 4.23 4.76 -6.06
CA ILE A 60 4.59 4.91 -7.48
C ILE A 60 5.99 4.39 -7.76
N ALA A 61 6.94 4.56 -6.83
CA ALA A 61 8.29 4.00 -6.96
C ALA A 61 8.25 2.47 -6.99
N ALA A 62 7.38 1.86 -6.17
CA ALA A 62 7.19 0.42 -6.11
C ALA A 62 6.40 -0.12 -7.30
N ASN A 63 5.42 0.61 -7.84
CA ASN A 63 4.61 0.18 -8.97
C ASN A 63 4.09 1.38 -9.79
N ASP A 64 4.74 1.68 -10.92
CA ASP A 64 4.33 2.78 -11.80
C ASP A 64 3.21 2.34 -12.73
N THR A 65 2.00 2.25 -12.16
CA THR A 65 0.78 1.81 -12.83
C THR A 65 0.42 2.70 -14.03
N ALA A 66 0.75 4.01 -13.98
CA ALA A 66 0.56 4.90 -15.10
C ALA A 66 1.36 4.44 -16.32
N HIS A 67 2.64 4.12 -16.18
CA HIS A 67 3.44 3.63 -17.31
C HIS A 67 3.12 2.17 -17.66
N TYR A 68 2.95 1.29 -16.66
CA TYR A 68 2.64 -0.12 -16.84
C TYR A 68 1.38 -0.38 -17.65
N ASP A 69 0.25 0.21 -17.25
CA ASP A 69 -1.03 0.04 -17.95
C ASP A 69 -1.02 0.68 -19.35
N ASN A 70 -0.03 1.54 -19.60
CA ASN A 70 0.09 2.33 -20.82
C ASN A 70 1.31 1.99 -21.69
N ARG A 71 2.02 0.89 -21.39
CA ARG A 71 3.17 0.39 -22.16
C ARG A 71 2.93 0.24 -23.67
N GLY A 72 4.01 0.28 -24.44
CA GLY A 72 4.04 0.19 -25.92
C GLY A 72 3.75 1.49 -26.69
N HIS A 73 2.96 2.42 -26.13
CA HIS A 73 2.65 3.73 -26.77
C HIS A 73 2.40 4.84 -25.74
N PHE A 74 3.20 4.89 -24.67
CA PHE A 74 2.97 5.79 -23.54
C PHE A 74 2.84 7.25 -23.97
N VAL A 75 3.76 7.76 -24.80
CA VAL A 75 3.76 9.17 -25.24
C VAL A 75 2.46 9.57 -25.94
N LEU A 76 1.97 8.74 -26.85
CA LEU A 76 0.70 8.98 -27.55
C LEU A 76 -0.48 8.95 -26.57
N LYS A 77 -0.52 7.97 -25.67
CA LYS A 77 -1.58 7.84 -24.66
C LYS A 77 -1.55 9.03 -23.69
N ALA A 78 -0.37 9.46 -23.23
CA ALA A 78 -0.17 10.62 -22.39
C ALA A 78 -0.65 11.91 -23.08
N PHE A 79 -0.38 12.08 -24.38
CA PHE A 79 -0.95 13.18 -25.16
C PHE A 79 -2.49 13.15 -25.19
N LEU A 80 -3.07 11.98 -25.42
CA LEU A 80 -4.53 11.80 -25.42
C LEU A 80 -5.15 12.08 -24.04
N ALA A 81 -4.46 11.71 -22.96
CA ALA A 81 -4.86 12.03 -21.59
C ALA A 81 -4.79 13.54 -21.33
N LYS A 82 -3.72 14.20 -21.78
CA LYS A 82 -3.53 15.66 -21.70
C LYS A 82 -4.64 16.44 -22.39
N VAL A 83 -5.12 15.97 -23.55
CA VAL A 83 -6.26 16.63 -24.25
C VAL A 83 -7.63 16.23 -23.68
N GLY A 84 -7.68 15.21 -22.81
CA GLY A 84 -8.89 14.74 -22.11
C GLY A 84 -9.69 13.70 -22.89
N LEU A 85 -9.10 13.04 -23.89
CA LEU A 85 -9.76 12.00 -24.68
C LEU A 85 -9.77 10.64 -23.97
N ILE A 86 -8.75 10.36 -23.18
CA ILE A 86 -8.65 9.18 -22.32
C ILE A 86 -8.26 9.60 -20.90
N PHE A 87 -8.34 8.66 -19.97
CA PHE A 87 -7.82 8.80 -18.63
C PHE A 87 -6.50 8.01 -18.49
N ILE A 88 -5.55 8.60 -17.75
CA ILE A 88 -4.35 7.96 -17.21
C ILE A 88 -4.19 8.51 -15.79
N GLN A 89 -3.99 7.60 -14.83
CA GLN A 89 -3.77 7.84 -13.41
C GLN A 89 -2.44 8.56 -13.11
N ASN A 90 -2.12 8.72 -11.83
CA ASN A 90 -0.87 9.31 -11.31
C ASN A 90 -0.62 10.69 -11.94
N GLY A 91 -1.64 11.55 -11.95
CA GLY A 91 -1.49 12.95 -12.40
C GLY A 91 -1.62 13.19 -13.91
N TYR A 92 -1.56 12.17 -14.76
CA TYR A 92 -1.55 12.36 -16.22
C TYR A 92 -2.89 12.83 -16.81
N ALA A 93 -4.00 12.66 -16.08
CA ALA A 93 -5.31 13.13 -16.50
C ALA A 93 -5.36 14.66 -16.69
N LYS A 94 -6.14 15.13 -17.66
CA LYS A 94 -6.22 16.56 -18.01
C LYS A 94 -6.62 17.45 -16.83
N TYR A 95 -7.59 16.99 -16.04
CA TYR A 95 -8.17 17.78 -14.95
C TYR A 95 -7.54 17.51 -13.58
N CYS A 96 -6.60 16.57 -13.49
CA CYS A 96 -5.73 16.48 -12.32
C CYS A 96 -4.83 17.72 -12.26
N ILE A 97 -4.81 18.41 -11.13
CA ILE A 97 -4.07 19.66 -10.91
C ILE A 97 -2.59 19.32 -10.69
N ASP A 98 -2.34 18.50 -9.68
CA ASP A 98 -1.06 17.95 -9.29
C ASP A 98 -1.22 16.54 -8.73
N MET A 99 -0.08 15.89 -8.52
CA MET A 99 0.03 14.58 -7.91
C MET A 99 1.05 14.69 -6.77
N GLU A 100 0.56 14.64 -5.54
CA GLU A 100 1.40 14.66 -4.35
C GLU A 100 2.08 13.30 -4.16
N VAL A 101 3.42 13.33 -4.15
CA VAL A 101 4.28 12.16 -3.95
C VAL A 101 5.14 12.35 -2.70
N ASN A 102 5.51 11.26 -2.05
CA ASN A 102 6.23 11.33 -0.78
C ASN A 102 7.74 11.61 -0.96
N ASP A 103 8.38 11.09 -2.01
CA ASP A 103 9.79 11.32 -2.34
C ASP A 103 10.01 11.25 -3.87
N LEU A 104 10.33 12.39 -4.48
CA LEU A 104 10.57 12.49 -5.93
C LEU A 104 11.82 11.73 -6.37
N SER A 105 12.82 11.59 -5.49
CA SER A 105 14.12 11.00 -5.82
C SER A 105 14.04 9.50 -6.09
N LEU A 106 12.99 8.84 -5.59
CA LEU A 106 12.73 7.42 -5.79
C LEU A 106 12.03 7.10 -7.12
N LEU A 107 11.52 8.12 -7.81
CA LEU A 107 10.74 7.92 -9.03
C LEU A 107 11.63 7.76 -10.27
N LYS A 108 11.43 6.66 -11.00
CA LYS A 108 12.11 6.40 -12.28
C LYS A 108 11.78 7.45 -13.34
N TYR A 109 10.52 7.89 -13.38
CA TYR A 109 10.02 8.89 -14.31
C TYR A 109 9.47 10.09 -13.56
N SER A 110 9.93 11.29 -13.93
CA SER A 110 9.40 12.54 -13.40
C SER A 110 8.33 13.09 -14.33
N PHE A 111 7.31 13.74 -13.76
CA PHE A 111 6.26 14.42 -14.49
C PHE A 111 6.01 15.81 -13.89
N HIS A 112 5.76 16.81 -14.74
CA HIS A 112 5.65 18.23 -14.34
C HIS A 112 4.53 18.55 -13.33
N LYS A 113 3.62 17.62 -13.07
CA LYS A 113 2.56 17.75 -12.06
C LYS A 113 2.91 17.10 -10.72
N TYR A 114 4.05 16.43 -10.63
CA TYR A 114 4.46 15.80 -9.37
C TYR A 114 4.94 16.89 -8.41
N VAL A 115 4.41 16.84 -7.19
CA VAL A 115 4.75 17.76 -6.10
C VAL A 115 5.17 16.91 -4.92
N GLU A 116 6.37 17.15 -4.38
CA GLU A 116 6.85 16.43 -3.21
C GLU A 116 6.17 16.97 -1.96
N VAL A 117 5.40 16.12 -1.28
CA VAL A 117 4.73 16.43 -0.01
C VAL A 117 4.88 15.23 0.93
N PRO A 118 5.99 15.15 1.69
CA PRO A 118 6.24 14.04 2.60
C PRO A 118 5.15 13.92 3.67
N ARG A 119 4.66 12.71 3.94
CA ARG A 119 3.61 12.50 4.97
C ARG A 119 4.15 12.39 6.39
N LYS A 120 5.47 12.41 6.55
CA LYS A 120 6.14 12.35 7.85
C LYS A 120 5.69 13.47 8.78
N ASP A 121 5.46 14.66 8.25
CA ASP A 121 5.05 15.81 9.06
C ASP A 121 3.69 15.60 9.74
N LEU A 122 2.79 14.83 9.12
CA LEU A 122 1.49 14.49 9.70
C LEU A 122 1.65 13.61 10.95
N THR A 123 2.58 12.66 10.92
CA THR A 123 2.82 11.75 12.04
C THR A 123 3.68 12.40 13.13
N ASP A 124 4.63 13.25 12.74
CA ASP A 124 5.45 14.04 13.66
C ASP A 124 4.62 15.05 14.46
N ALA A 125 3.55 15.59 13.87
CA ALA A 125 2.65 16.54 14.53
C ALA A 125 1.75 15.91 15.62
N LEU A 126 1.67 14.57 15.70
CA LEU A 126 0.82 13.88 16.67
C LEU A 126 1.34 14.05 18.11
N THR A 127 0.46 14.56 18.99
CA THR A 127 0.72 14.60 20.43
C THR A 127 0.65 13.20 21.05
N GLN A 128 1.08 13.06 22.31
CA GLN A 128 0.97 11.78 23.01
C GLN A 128 -0.50 11.39 23.25
N GLU A 129 -1.36 12.38 23.45
CA GLU A 129 -2.80 12.25 23.58
C GLU A 129 -3.43 11.75 22.27
N ASP A 130 -3.03 12.31 21.12
CA ASP A 130 -3.50 11.86 19.80
C ASP A 130 -3.10 10.40 19.54
N LYS A 131 -1.86 10.03 19.86
CA LYS A 131 -1.36 8.67 19.70
C LYS A 131 -2.16 7.68 20.56
N LYS A 132 -2.45 8.04 21.81
CA LYS A 132 -3.30 7.22 22.70
C LYS A 132 -4.72 7.10 22.17
N LEU A 133 -5.28 8.17 21.62
CA LEU A 133 -6.62 8.17 21.03
C LEU A 133 -6.69 7.25 19.80
N LEU A 134 -5.72 7.36 18.89
CA LEU A 134 -5.63 6.49 17.70
C LEU A 134 -5.50 5.02 18.09
N LEU A 135 -4.58 4.69 19.01
CA LEU A 135 -4.43 3.32 19.49
C LEU A 135 -5.71 2.78 20.12
N ARG A 136 -6.48 3.61 20.83
CA ARG A 136 -7.75 3.19 21.44
C ARG A 136 -8.78 2.78 20.40
N ILE A 137 -8.81 3.43 19.22
CA ILE A 137 -9.74 3.10 18.13
C ILE A 137 -9.54 1.64 17.70
N PHE A 138 -8.28 1.21 17.58
CA PHE A 138 -7.95 -0.11 17.02
C PHE A 138 -7.72 -1.22 18.08
N ILE A 139 -7.27 -0.89 19.30
CA ILE A 139 -6.90 -1.89 20.32
C ILE A 139 -8.06 -2.25 21.27
N ALA A 140 -9.06 -1.39 21.45
CA ALA A 140 -10.02 -1.51 22.56
C ALA A 140 -10.71 -2.89 22.67
N ASN A 141 -10.94 -3.56 21.54
CA ASN A 141 -11.73 -4.80 21.46
C ASN A 141 -10.94 -6.08 21.13
N ASP A 142 -9.63 -6.00 20.91
CA ASP A 142 -8.84 -7.15 20.45
C ASP A 142 -7.90 -7.66 21.56
N THR A 143 -8.09 -8.91 21.96
CA THR A 143 -7.32 -9.56 23.04
C THR A 143 -5.89 -9.87 22.64
N ASP A 144 -5.62 -10.17 21.37
CA ASP A 144 -4.27 -10.47 20.89
C ASP A 144 -3.47 -9.17 20.69
N LEU A 145 -4.11 -8.09 20.25
CA LEU A 145 -3.49 -6.76 20.26
C LEU A 145 -3.16 -6.28 21.67
N LYS A 146 -3.96 -6.63 22.68
CA LYS A 146 -3.63 -6.31 24.09
C LYS A 146 -2.35 -6.99 24.56
N LYS A 147 -1.99 -8.15 24.01
CA LYS A 147 -0.69 -8.81 24.31
C LYS A 147 0.49 -7.97 23.81
N LEU A 148 0.31 -7.13 22.79
CA LEU A 148 1.35 -6.18 22.35
C LEU A 148 1.65 -5.09 23.39
N LEU A 149 0.67 -4.78 24.25
CA LEU A 149 0.80 -3.81 25.34
C LEU A 149 1.39 -4.40 26.62
N MET A 150 1.46 -5.74 26.71
CA MET A 150 2.03 -6.41 27.86
C MET A 150 3.56 -6.23 27.89
N PRO A 151 4.20 -6.34 29.08
CA PRO A 151 5.65 -6.33 29.18
C PRO A 151 6.27 -7.33 28.20
N GLN A 152 7.28 -6.88 27.46
CA GLN A 152 7.93 -7.71 26.45
C GLN A 152 8.60 -8.91 27.12
N GLU A 153 8.34 -10.11 26.61
CA GLU A 153 9.07 -11.31 27.02
C GLU A 153 10.57 -11.15 26.71
N THR A 154 11.41 -11.82 27.50
CA THR A 154 12.86 -11.85 27.25
C THR A 154 13.17 -12.71 26.04
N GLY A 155 13.71 -12.12 24.97
CA GLY A 155 14.13 -12.83 23.76
C GLY A 155 13.97 -11.98 22.49
N PRO A 156 14.53 -12.43 21.35
CA PRO A 156 14.37 -11.72 20.09
C PRO A 156 12.94 -11.83 19.54
N ARG A 157 12.48 -10.79 18.84
CA ARG A 157 11.13 -10.72 18.28
C ARG A 157 11.15 -10.44 16.79
N VAL A 158 10.35 -11.20 16.04
CA VAL A 158 10.25 -11.08 14.58
C VAL A 158 8.79 -10.83 14.20
N LEU A 159 8.55 -9.71 13.52
CA LEU A 159 7.27 -9.41 12.88
C LEU A 159 7.29 -9.88 11.44
N ILE A 160 6.23 -10.57 11.03
CA ILE A 160 5.97 -10.94 9.65
C ILE A 160 4.66 -10.29 9.24
N LEU A 161 4.69 -9.53 8.16
CA LEU A 161 3.50 -8.96 7.53
C LEU A 161 3.03 -9.95 6.47
N THR A 162 1.81 -10.51 6.62
CA THR A 162 1.24 -11.32 5.55
C THR A 162 0.60 -10.44 4.49
N GLU A 163 0.42 -11.00 3.30
CA GLU A 163 -0.08 -10.30 2.12
C GLU A 163 -0.88 -11.29 1.27
N PRO A 164 -1.94 -10.86 0.57
CA PRO A 164 -2.82 -11.75 -0.17
C PRO A 164 -2.21 -12.18 -1.51
N LEU A 165 -1.04 -12.81 -1.47
CA LEU A 165 -0.20 -13.20 -2.61
C LEU A 165 -0.49 -14.63 -3.06
N CYS A 166 -0.38 -14.93 -4.35
CA CYS A 166 -0.60 -16.27 -4.90
C CYS A 166 -1.96 -16.91 -4.48
N ASP A 167 -2.14 -18.18 -4.82
CA ASP A 167 -3.23 -19.00 -4.26
C ASP A 167 -2.96 -19.38 -2.78
N PRO A 168 -4.00 -19.77 -2.01
CA PRO A 168 -3.86 -20.04 -0.58
C PRO A 168 -2.82 -21.10 -0.21
N GLU A 169 -2.65 -22.16 -1.01
CA GLU A 169 -1.69 -23.23 -0.69
C GLU A 169 -0.26 -22.79 -0.92
N THR A 170 -0.02 -22.10 -2.05
CA THR A 170 1.28 -21.47 -2.31
C THR A 170 1.62 -20.42 -1.25
N ARG A 171 0.64 -19.63 -0.81
CA ARG A 171 0.81 -18.61 0.24
C ARG A 171 1.19 -19.21 1.59
N LYS A 172 0.55 -20.32 2.01
CA LYS A 172 0.94 -21.05 3.22
C LYS A 172 2.41 -21.46 3.17
N ARG A 173 2.84 -22.09 2.05
CA ARG A 173 4.24 -22.50 1.84
C ARG A 173 5.19 -21.31 1.88
N LEU A 174 4.82 -20.20 1.23
CA LEU A 174 5.61 -18.97 1.22
C LEU A 174 5.88 -18.47 2.64
N PHE A 175 4.84 -18.27 3.46
CA PHE A 175 5.05 -17.75 4.80
C PHE A 175 5.70 -18.75 5.75
N LEU A 176 5.53 -20.07 5.53
CA LEU A 176 6.33 -21.09 6.21
C LEU A 176 7.82 -20.89 5.94
N ASP A 177 8.20 -20.69 4.68
CA ASP A 177 9.60 -20.43 4.31
C ASP A 177 10.13 -19.11 4.88
N VAL A 178 9.29 -18.07 4.95
CA VAL A 178 9.63 -16.79 5.59
C VAL A 178 9.94 -17.00 7.08
N VAL A 179 9.06 -17.68 7.83
CA VAL A 179 9.28 -17.98 9.25
C VAL A 179 10.54 -18.84 9.43
N ASN A 180 10.73 -19.87 8.61
CA ASN A 180 11.88 -20.77 8.70
C ASN A 180 13.21 -20.04 8.45
N ARG A 181 13.23 -19.10 7.49
CA ARG A 181 14.44 -18.37 7.11
C ARG A 181 14.74 -17.20 8.07
N TYR A 182 13.72 -16.48 8.51
CA TYR A 182 13.88 -15.20 9.20
C TYR A 182 13.45 -15.22 10.67
N GLY A 183 12.84 -16.31 11.16
CA GLY A 183 12.37 -16.47 12.54
C GLY A 183 13.47 -16.74 13.58
N ARG A 184 14.74 -16.58 13.22
CA ARG A 184 15.89 -16.69 14.11
C ARG A 184 16.75 -15.44 14.06
N ILE A 185 17.23 -15.02 15.23
CA ILE A 185 18.18 -13.92 15.40
C ILE A 185 19.40 -14.47 16.12
N ARG A 186 20.58 -14.38 15.49
CA ARG A 186 21.86 -14.87 16.05
C ARG A 186 21.82 -16.33 16.53
N GLY A 187 21.03 -17.18 15.86
CA GLY A 187 20.87 -18.60 16.20
C GLY A 187 19.76 -18.91 17.21
N GLU A 188 19.24 -17.91 17.91
CA GLU A 188 18.15 -18.05 18.88
C GLU A 188 16.79 -18.03 18.17
N LYS A 189 15.84 -18.87 18.64
CA LYS A 189 14.43 -18.85 18.17
C LYS A 189 13.80 -17.55 18.66
N ALA A 190 13.26 -16.77 17.73
CA ALA A 190 12.53 -15.56 18.07
C ALA A 190 11.06 -15.84 18.38
N GLN A 191 10.44 -14.97 19.17
CA GLN A 191 8.99 -14.89 19.27
C GLN A 191 8.45 -14.39 17.92
N ILE A 192 7.66 -15.22 17.25
CA ILE A 192 7.08 -14.90 15.95
C ILE A 192 5.75 -14.18 16.15
N MET A 193 5.62 -13.06 15.49
CA MET A 193 4.42 -12.24 15.48
C MET A 193 3.98 -12.06 14.04
N ILE A 194 2.72 -12.33 13.76
CA ILE A 194 2.18 -12.31 12.41
C ILE A 194 1.06 -11.27 12.37
N LYS A 195 1.31 -10.18 11.64
CA LYS A 195 0.26 -9.22 11.29
C LYS A 195 -0.38 -9.73 10.02
N GLN A 196 -1.59 -10.28 10.14
CA GLN A 196 -2.32 -10.79 8.98
C GLN A 196 -2.87 -9.65 8.13
N HIS A 197 -2.87 -9.79 6.81
CA HIS A 197 -3.53 -8.83 5.94
C HIS A 197 -5.05 -9.09 5.92
N PRO A 198 -5.92 -8.06 5.97
CA PRO A 198 -7.39 -8.25 6.03
C PRO A 198 -7.97 -9.07 4.88
N ARG A 199 -7.37 -8.96 3.69
CA ARG A 199 -7.76 -9.75 2.49
C ARG A 199 -7.08 -11.12 2.39
N ASP A 200 -6.24 -11.49 3.35
CA ASP A 200 -5.56 -12.78 3.37
C ASP A 200 -6.41 -13.79 4.14
N LEU A 201 -7.01 -14.73 3.41
CA LEU A 201 -7.99 -15.68 3.95
C LEU A 201 -7.38 -16.98 4.48
N VAL A 202 -6.04 -17.09 4.52
CA VAL A 202 -5.36 -18.25 5.09
C VAL A 202 -5.49 -18.23 6.62
N ASP A 203 -5.88 -19.35 7.23
CA ASP A 203 -5.86 -19.48 8.68
C ASP A 203 -4.44 -19.82 9.17
N TYR A 204 -3.69 -18.78 9.53
CA TYR A 204 -2.33 -18.93 10.03
C TYR A 204 -2.25 -19.50 11.46
N ARG A 205 -3.38 -19.61 12.20
CA ARG A 205 -3.37 -20.23 13.53
C ARG A 205 -3.05 -21.72 13.44
N GLU A 206 -3.50 -22.37 12.36
CA GLU A 206 -3.18 -23.77 12.07
C GLU A 206 -1.73 -23.95 11.61
N VAL A 207 -1.20 -22.95 10.90
CA VAL A 207 0.17 -23.00 10.34
C VAL A 207 1.22 -22.66 11.40
N PHE A 208 0.92 -21.72 12.29
CA PHE A 208 1.85 -21.18 13.29
C PHE A 208 1.20 -21.12 14.68
N PRO A 209 0.98 -22.27 15.33
CA PRO A 209 0.27 -22.34 16.62
C PRO A 209 0.99 -21.60 17.76
N ASP A 210 2.32 -21.44 17.66
CA ASP A 210 3.13 -20.73 18.64
C ASP A 210 3.23 -19.21 18.37
N ALA A 211 2.75 -18.73 17.22
CA ALA A 211 2.88 -17.33 16.85
C ALA A 211 1.79 -16.47 17.49
N LEU A 212 2.13 -15.21 17.79
CA LEU A 212 1.12 -14.20 18.12
C LEU A 212 0.55 -13.65 16.81
N LEU A 213 -0.68 -14.03 16.48
CA LEU A 213 -1.40 -13.49 15.33
C LEU A 213 -2.26 -12.30 15.75
N PHE A 214 -2.24 -11.23 14.96
CA PHE A 214 -3.15 -10.10 15.14
C PHE A 214 -3.47 -9.41 13.81
N GLY A 215 -4.58 -8.68 13.79
CA GLY A 215 -4.71 -7.52 12.91
C GLY A 215 -5.29 -7.73 11.51
N GLU A 216 -6.46 -8.37 11.40
CA GLU A 216 -7.31 -8.15 10.21
C GLU A 216 -7.64 -6.65 10.07
N ASP A 217 -8.16 -6.02 11.14
CA ASP A 217 -8.58 -4.62 11.16
C ASP A 217 -7.55 -3.66 11.80
N PHE A 218 -6.31 -4.12 12.04
CA PHE A 218 -5.27 -3.32 12.68
C PHE A 218 -4.24 -2.82 11.65
N PRO A 219 -4.17 -1.51 11.38
CA PRO A 219 -3.15 -0.94 10.50
C PRO A 219 -1.76 -1.15 11.10
N MET A 220 -0.80 -1.57 10.29
CA MET A 220 0.57 -1.82 10.74
C MET A 220 1.26 -0.57 11.26
N GLU A 221 0.89 0.61 10.77
CA GLU A 221 1.41 1.91 11.18
C GLU A 221 1.12 2.19 12.66
N MET A 222 0.05 1.60 13.21
CA MET A 222 -0.28 1.74 14.63
C MET A 222 0.77 1.08 15.54
N LEU A 223 1.57 0.14 15.04
CA LEU A 223 2.68 -0.46 15.79
C LEU A 223 3.69 0.58 16.25
N ASN A 224 3.93 1.63 15.46
CA ASN A 224 4.83 2.72 15.82
C ASN A 224 4.33 3.54 17.01
N LEU A 225 3.03 3.52 17.26
CA LEU A 225 2.42 4.31 18.33
C LEU A 225 2.45 3.58 19.68
N ILE A 226 2.69 2.27 19.68
CA ILE A 226 2.71 1.44 20.90
C ILE A 226 3.97 1.75 21.71
N PRO A 227 3.85 2.29 22.94
CA PRO A 227 5.03 2.66 23.74
C PRO A 227 5.91 1.46 24.06
N GLY A 228 7.21 1.57 23.75
CA GLY A 228 8.21 0.54 24.05
C GLY A 228 8.12 -0.71 23.17
N LEU A 229 7.23 -0.74 22.16
CA LEU A 229 7.20 -1.85 21.21
C LEU A 229 8.42 -1.78 20.30
N GLN A 230 9.20 -2.87 20.29
CA GLN A 230 10.32 -3.02 19.39
C GLN A 230 10.40 -4.46 18.88
N PHE A 231 10.77 -4.58 17.62
CA PHE A 231 11.06 -5.82 16.92
C PHE A 231 12.54 -5.84 16.53
N ASP A 232 13.18 -7.00 16.67
CA ASP A 232 14.55 -7.18 16.20
C ASP A 232 14.58 -7.28 14.68
N ARG A 233 13.54 -7.86 14.08
CA ARG A 233 13.37 -7.92 12.63
C ARG A 233 11.90 -7.76 12.22
N ILE A 234 11.69 -7.06 11.11
CA ILE A 234 10.40 -7.01 10.42
C ILE A 234 10.62 -7.53 8.99
N VAL A 235 9.74 -8.43 8.55
CA VAL A 235 9.81 -9.04 7.22
C VAL A 235 8.50 -8.84 6.47
N SER A 236 8.60 -8.43 5.22
CA SER A 236 7.48 -8.33 4.27
C SER A 236 7.92 -8.76 2.88
N VAL A 237 6.96 -9.13 2.03
CA VAL A 237 7.27 -9.40 0.63
C VAL A 237 7.21 -8.10 -0.18
N TYR A 238 6.05 -7.43 -0.21
CA TYR A 238 5.82 -6.22 -0.99
C TYR A 238 5.42 -5.00 -0.17
N THR A 239 5.08 -5.18 1.11
CA THR A 239 4.74 -4.06 1.97
C THR A 239 5.99 -3.26 2.32
N MET A 240 6.02 -1.98 1.95
CA MET A 240 7.14 -1.09 2.26
C MET A 240 7.31 -0.90 3.77
N LEU A 241 8.55 -1.03 4.25
CA LEU A 241 8.85 -1.04 5.68
C LEU A 241 9.40 0.30 6.20
N ASP A 242 9.65 1.28 5.34
CA ASP A 242 10.32 2.53 5.71
C ASP A 242 9.60 3.29 6.82
N ALA A 243 8.28 3.32 6.76
CA ALA A 243 7.44 3.98 7.75
C ALA A 243 7.46 3.32 9.13
N LEU A 244 7.83 2.04 9.25
CA LEU A 244 7.86 1.34 10.54
C LEU A 244 9.11 1.67 11.34
N THR A 245 9.00 2.47 12.40
CA THR A 245 10.11 2.84 13.28
C THR A 245 10.35 1.83 14.39
N CYS A 246 9.41 0.92 14.63
CA CYS A 246 9.51 -0.10 15.69
C CYS A 246 10.42 -1.30 15.35
N GLY A 247 11.09 -1.34 14.19
CA GLY A 247 11.96 -2.44 13.77
C GLY A 247 13.44 -2.06 13.72
N LYS A 248 14.33 -2.90 14.27
CA LYS A 248 15.80 -2.73 14.18
C LYS A 248 16.34 -3.13 12.81
N GLU A 249 15.96 -4.32 12.35
CA GLU A 249 16.25 -4.84 11.01
C GLU A 249 14.96 -4.89 10.18
N LYS A 250 15.00 -4.40 8.94
CA LYS A 250 13.87 -4.44 8.01
C LYS A 250 14.29 -5.25 6.80
N VAL A 251 13.54 -6.30 6.50
CA VAL A 251 13.82 -7.21 5.38
C VAL A 251 12.65 -7.14 4.41
N PHE A 252 12.86 -6.38 3.34
CA PHE A 252 11.98 -6.36 2.18
C PHE A 252 12.43 -7.43 1.20
N LEU A 253 11.55 -8.36 0.84
CA LEU A 253 11.92 -9.52 0.01
C LEU A 253 11.78 -9.28 -1.49
N GLY A 254 10.72 -8.59 -1.93
CA GLY A 254 10.50 -8.18 -3.32
C GLY A 254 10.39 -9.32 -4.34
N ASP A 255 10.54 -8.94 -5.61
CA ASP A 255 10.33 -9.80 -6.79
C ASP A 255 11.23 -11.06 -6.80
N ASP A 256 12.53 -10.91 -6.49
CA ASP A 256 13.50 -12.03 -6.51
C ASP A 256 13.12 -13.16 -5.53
N PHE A 257 12.40 -12.84 -4.46
CA PHE A 257 11.86 -13.84 -3.56
C PHE A 257 10.62 -14.51 -4.14
N MET A 258 9.77 -13.75 -4.82
CA MET A 258 8.50 -14.19 -5.41
C MET A 258 8.65 -15.09 -6.63
N ASP A 259 9.76 -14.98 -7.39
CA ASP A 259 10.12 -15.91 -8.48
C ASP A 259 10.10 -17.40 -8.08
N ARG A 260 10.19 -17.70 -6.78
CA ARG A 260 10.17 -19.08 -6.24
C ARG A 260 8.76 -19.64 -6.09
N TYR A 261 7.75 -18.77 -6.08
CA TYR A 261 6.38 -19.10 -5.73
C TYR A 261 5.42 -18.92 -6.91
N GLU A 262 5.72 -18.02 -7.84
CA GLU A 262 4.97 -17.86 -9.08
C GLU A 262 5.87 -17.36 -10.23
N ALA A 263 5.37 -17.44 -11.47
CA ALA A 263 6.13 -17.06 -12.65
C ALA A 263 6.45 -15.54 -12.63
N PRO A 264 7.67 -15.11 -13.00
CA PRO A 264 8.08 -13.69 -12.95
C PRO A 264 7.13 -12.75 -13.69
N GLU A 265 6.53 -13.20 -14.80
CA GLU A 265 5.61 -12.41 -15.61
C GLU A 265 4.30 -12.04 -14.89
N ILE A 266 4.00 -12.70 -13.76
CA ILE A 266 2.80 -12.46 -12.95
C ILE A 266 3.00 -11.24 -12.04
N HIS A 267 4.19 -11.05 -11.47
CA HIS A 267 4.43 -10.05 -10.42
C HIS A 267 5.44 -8.95 -10.77
N ARG A 268 6.37 -9.18 -11.71
CA ARG A 268 7.39 -8.19 -12.11
C ARG A 268 6.83 -7.13 -13.05
N THR A 269 5.86 -6.35 -12.58
CA THR A 269 5.14 -5.39 -13.43
C THR A 269 6.07 -4.30 -13.97
N ASN A 270 6.90 -3.70 -13.12
CA ASN A 270 7.76 -2.58 -13.49
C ASN A 270 8.83 -2.91 -14.55
N GLU A 271 9.26 -4.16 -14.65
CA GLU A 271 10.23 -4.59 -15.66
C GLU A 271 9.63 -4.66 -17.06
N ALA A 272 8.31 -4.76 -17.15
CA ALA A 272 7.57 -4.82 -18.41
C ALA A 272 7.07 -3.44 -18.90
N ILE A 273 7.61 -2.35 -18.35
CA ILE A 273 7.28 -0.95 -18.69
C ILE A 273 8.13 -0.43 -19.84
#